data_AF-A0ABD6YUN0-F1
#
_entry.id   AF-A0ABD6YUN0-F1
#
_cell.length_a   1.000
_cell.length_b   1.000
_cell.length_c   1.000
_cell.angle_alpha   90.00
_cell.angle_beta   90.00
_cell.angle_gamma   90.00
#
_symmetry.space_group_name_H-M   'P 1'
#
loop_
_entity.id
_entity.type
_entity.pdbx_description
1 polymer ?
#
loop_
_entity_poly.entity_id
_entity_poly.type
_entity_poly.pdbx_seq_one_letter_code
_entity_poly.pdbx_strand_id
1 'polypeptide(L)' 'MSVNYLILIFTGLYLAGTFFYYKYAVKKGIEFRYKPITLLVVAVLFLVALYGIIVGKQLI' A
#
# COMPACT_ATOMS: atom_id res chain seq x y z
N MET A 1 -10.59 9.98 -12.56
CA MET A 1 -9.25 10.59 -12.74
C MET A 1 -8.72 11.20 -11.45
N SER A 2 -9.18 12.38 -10.99
CA SER A 2 -8.66 13.01 -9.75
C SER A 2 -8.78 12.12 -8.50
N VAL A 3 -9.92 11.46 -8.31
CA VAL A 3 -10.16 10.54 -7.18
C VAL A 3 -9.20 9.33 -7.21
N ASN A 4 -8.85 8.81 -8.40
CA ASN A 4 -7.98 7.65 -8.54
C ASN A 4 -6.55 7.97 -8.10
N TYR A 5 -6.04 9.16 -8.43
CA TYR A 5 -4.72 9.61 -7.97
C TYR A 5 -4.68 9.83 -6.46
N LEU A 6 -5.75 10.40 -5.89
CA LEU A 6 -5.88 10.60 -4.45
C LEU A 6 -5.89 9.26 -3.70
N ILE A 7 -6.68 8.29 -4.18
CA ILE A 7 -6.67 6.92 -3.64
C ILE A 7 -5.28 6.31 -3.74
N LEU A 8 -4.60 6.44 -4.89
CA LEU A 8 -3.24 5.93 -5.07
C LEU A 8 -2.27 6.52 -4.04
N ILE A 9 -2.29 7.84 -3.86
CA ILE A 9 -1.43 8.52 -2.89
C ILE A 9 -1.73 8.02 -1.47
N PHE A 10 -3.00 7.93 -1.09
CA PHE A 10 -3.39 7.43 0.23
C PHE A 10 -2.96 5.97 0.45
N THR A 11 -3.17 5.08 -0.53
CA THR A 11 -2.75 3.68 -0.43
C THR A 11 -1.23 3.56 -0.36
N GLY A 12 -0.50 4.37 -1.13
CA GLY A 12 0.96 4.43 -1.07
C GLY A 12 1.47 4.89 0.30
N LEU A 13 0.88 5.97 0.85
CA LEU A 13 1.19 6.45 2.21
C LEU A 13 0.86 5.40 3.28
N TYR A 14 -0.26 4.70 3.14
CA TYR A 14 -0.65 3.62 4.05
C TYR A 14 0.37 2.48 4.03
N LEU A 15 0.78 2.00 2.85
CA LEU A 15 1.77 0.93 2.71
C LEU A 15 3.14 1.34 3.27
N ALA A 16 3.60 2.55 2.92
CA ALA A 16 4.87 3.09 3.42
C ALA A 16 4.85 3.27 4.95
N GLY A 17 3.82 3.89 5.49
CA GLY A 17 3.66 4.09 6.93
C GLY A 17 3.61 2.75 7.69
N THR A 18 2.91 1.76 7.12
CA THR A 18 2.84 0.43 7.71
C THR A 18 4.19 -0.29 7.68
N PHE A 19 4.98 -0.12 6.62
CA PHE A 19 6.33 -0.67 6.55
C PHE A 19 7.29 -0.02 7.56
N PHE A 20 7.23 1.30 7.72
CA PHE A 20 8.01 1.99 8.76
C PHE A 20 7.59 1.58 10.17
N TYR A 21 6.28 1.44 10.40
CA TYR A 21 5.76 0.97 11.68
C TYR A 21 6.17 -0.48 11.97
N TYR A 22 6.17 -1.36 10.96
CA TYR A 22 6.69 -2.72 11.10
C TYR A 22 8.14 -2.72 11.60
N LYS A 23 9.03 -1.96 10.95
CA LYS A 23 10.43 -1.83 11.39
C LYS A 23 10.55 -1.29 12.81
N TYR A 24 9.73 -0.29 13.15
CA TYR A 24 9.68 0.28 14.50
C TYR A 24 9.22 -0.75 15.53
N ALA A 25 8.15 -1.49 15.25
CA ALA A 25 7.57 -2.51 16.12
C ALA A 25 8.55 -3.65 16.37
N VAL A 26 9.20 -4.15 15.32
CA VAL A 26 10.26 -5.17 15.42
C VAL A 26 11.41 -4.67 16.30
N LYS A 27 11.88 -3.43 16.10
CA LYS A 27 12.96 -2.85 16.91
C LYS A 27 12.59 -2.69 18.39
N LYS A 28 11.30 -2.52 18.70
CA LYS A 28 10.79 -2.27 20.05
C LYS A 28 10.17 -3.51 20.71
N GLY A 29 10.14 -4.66 20.02
CA GLY A 29 9.48 -5.87 20.51
C GLY A 29 7.96 -5.73 20.65
N ILE A 30 7.35 -4.81 19.89
CA ILE A 30 5.90 -4.56 19.92
C ILE A 30 5.21 -5.50 18.92
N GLU A 31 4.06 -6.06 19.29
CA GLU A 31 3.26 -6.86 18.38
C GLU A 31 2.77 -6.05 17.18
N PHE A 32 3.12 -6.52 15.99
CA PHE A 32 2.66 -5.93 14.75
C PHE A 32 1.25 -6.43 14.42
N ARG A 33 0.26 -5.53 14.55
CA ARG A 33 -1.18 -5.86 14.44
C ARG A 33 -1.64 -6.37 13.08
N TYR A 34 -0.94 -6.05 11.99
CA TYR A 34 -1.41 -6.38 10.65
C TYR A 34 -0.94 -7.77 10.22
N LYS A 35 -1.87 -8.57 9.68
CA LYS A 35 -1.51 -9.85 9.06
C LYS A 35 -0.67 -9.58 7.80
N PRO A 36 0.51 -10.21 7.65
CA PRO A 36 1.38 -9.98 6.49
C PRO A 36 0.69 -10.21 5.13
N ILE A 37 -0.20 -11.21 5.07
CA ILE A 37 -0.97 -11.55 3.87
C ILE A 37 -1.86 -10.37 3.42
N THR A 38 -2.52 -9.70 4.35
CA THR A 38 -3.38 -8.55 4.04
C THR A 38 -2.58 -7.41 3.43
N LEU A 39 -1.38 -7.13 3.97
CA LEU A 39 -0.50 -6.09 3.42
C LEU A 39 0.01 -6.45 2.02
N LEU A 40 0.31 -7.72 1.79
CA LEU A 40 0.73 -8.21 0.48
C LEU A 40 -0.39 -8.02 -0.55
N VAL A 41 -1.64 -8.36 -0.21
CA VAL A 41 -2.80 -8.13 -1.09
C VAL A 41 -2.95 -6.65 -1.43
N VAL A 42 -2.91 -5.77 -0.43
CA VAL A 42 -3.02 -4.31 -0.66
C VAL A 42 -1.87 -3.79 -1.52
N ALA A 43 -0.64 -4.29 -1.31
CA ALA A 43 0.51 -3.93 -2.12
C ALA A 43 0.37 -4.35 -3.59
N VAL A 44 -0.12 -5.58 -3.85
CA VAL A 44 -0.38 -6.05 -5.22
C VAL A 44 -1.45 -5.21 -5.89
N LEU A 45 -2.57 -4.94 -5.20
CA LEU A 45 -3.64 -4.09 -5.74
C LEU A 45 -3.15 -2.67 -6.06
N PHE A 46 -2.32 -2.10 -5.17
CA PHE A 46 -1.68 -0.81 -5.41
C PHE A 46 -0.80 -0.81 -6.67
N LEU A 47 0.02 -1.85 -6.85
CA LEU A 47 0.89 -1.99 -8.03
C LEU A 47 0.09 -2.14 -9.33
N VAL A 48 -1.01 -2.92 -9.32
CA VAL A 48 -1.88 -3.07 -10.49
C VAL A 48 -2.57 -1.74 -10.84
N ALA A 49 -3.07 -1.02 -9.83
CA ALA A 49 -3.67 0.29 -10.03
C ALA A 49 -2.65 1.32 -10.58
N LEU A 50 -1.43 1.32 -10.04
CA LEU A 50 -0.34 2.17 -10.51
C LEU A 50 0.04 1.84 -11.96
N TYR A 51 0.14 0.56 -12.32
CA TYR A 51 0.42 0.12 -13.68
C TYR A 51 -0.66 0.57 -14.67
N GLY A 52 -1.94 0.41 -14.32
CA GLY A 52 -3.05 0.87 -15.16
C GLY A 52 -3.02 2.38 -15.42
N ILE A 53 -2.65 3.17 -14.42
CA ILE A 53 -2.47 4.63 -14.57
C ILE A 53 -1.29 4.95 -15.49
N ILE A 54 -0.14 4.28 -15.33
CA ILE A 54 1.06 4.54 -16.14
C ILE A 54 0.83 4.18 -17.62
N VAL A 55 0.17 3.06 -17.89
CA VAL A 55 -0.10 2.57 -19.25
C VAL A 55 -1.28 3.30 -19.91
N GLY A 56 -1.99 4.15 -19.16
CA GLY A 56 -3.19 4.83 -19.66
C GLY A 56 -4.36 3.87 -19.94
N LYS A 57 -4.26 2.62 -19.44
CA LYS A 57 -5.28 1.59 -19.58
C LYS A 57 -5.83 1.30 -18.20
N GLN A 58 -7.04 1.78 -17.93
CA GLN A 58 -7.71 1.51 -16.67
C GLN A 58 -8.03 0.01 -16.58
N LEU A 59 -7.29 -0.70 -15.72
CA LEU A 59 -7.41 -2.16 -15.53
C LEU A 59 -8.40 -2.53 -14.43
N ILE A 60 -8.76 -1.55 -13.58
CA ILE A 60 -9.70 -1.65 -12.46
C ILE A 60 -10.52 -0.36 -12.40
#